data_AF-A0A327RRZ0-F1
#
_entry.id   AF-A0A327RRZ0-F1
#
_cell.length_a   1.000
_cell.length_b   1.000
_cell.length_c   1.000
_cell.angle_alpha   90.00
_cell.angle_beta   90.00
_cell.angle_gamma   90.00
#
_symmetry.space_group_name_H-M   'P 1'
#
loop_
_entity.id
_entity.type
_entity.pdbx_description
1 polymer ?
#
loop_
_entity_poly.entity_id
_entity_poly.type
_entity_poly.pdbx_seq_one_letter_code
_entity_poly.pdbx_strand_id
1 'polypeptide(L)'
;MNFLSLYRFSFLSLSLFLGSCYQNGLTSKAPEGVTITNEKKQMLTKELNKVYEEDQKCRLLVSSTISKYGLKSVQILKIAKNMNRVDSLNIIIVKSIIKKYGWLGSETVGTKGNSAIFLVIQHSEKSDRAYFLPIMRDAVRKNRANKQDLALLEDRVATDQGKKQLYGTQIGLDTKTNNYYLMPLENPGKVDERRSKMGLIPIADYLSQWQIDLKVSPLDKE
;
A
#
# COMPACT_ATOMS: atom_id res chain seq x y z
N MET A 1 62.35 13.61 10.51
CA MET A 1 61.71 14.33 9.37
C MET A 1 60.22 14.40 9.70
N ASN A 2 59.72 15.41 10.43
CA ASN A 2 59.32 16.78 10.01
C ASN A 2 58.49 16.73 8.70
N PHE A 3 57.22 17.15 8.59
CA PHE A 3 56.49 18.36 9.06
C PHE A 3 54.97 18.03 9.19
N LEU A 4 54.26 18.37 10.28
CA LEU A 4 53.49 19.62 10.59
C LEU A 4 52.20 19.89 9.78
N SER A 5 51.18 20.34 10.53
CA SER A 5 49.95 21.11 10.17
C SER A 5 48.63 20.30 10.20
N LEU A 6 47.84 20.25 11.29
CA LEU A 6 46.99 21.29 11.92
C LEU A 6 46.08 22.06 10.94
N TYR A 7 44.84 21.58 10.75
CA TYR A 7 43.68 22.45 10.56
C TYR A 7 42.45 21.85 11.25
N ARG A 8 42.08 22.46 12.37
CA ARG A 8 40.73 22.42 12.93
C ARG A 8 39.83 23.24 12.00
N PHE A 9 38.79 22.63 11.46
CA PHE A 9 37.60 23.35 11.01
C PHE A 9 36.41 22.85 11.82
N SER A 10 36.06 23.62 12.85
CA SER A 10 34.75 23.58 13.48
C SER A 10 33.74 24.08 12.46
N PHE A 11 33.13 23.18 11.70
CA PHE A 11 31.89 23.51 11.00
C PHE A 11 30.76 23.48 12.04
N LEU A 12 30.42 24.65 12.57
CA LEU A 12 29.05 24.91 12.98
C LEU A 12 28.20 24.78 11.70
N SER A 13 27.68 23.58 11.43
CA SER A 13 26.58 23.46 10.48
C SER A 13 25.36 24.05 11.16
N LEU A 14 25.09 25.31 10.85
CA LEU A 14 23.79 25.92 11.03
C LEU A 14 22.79 25.05 10.25
N SER A 15 22.17 24.09 10.94
CA SER A 15 21.07 23.30 10.40
C SER A 15 19.88 24.23 10.21
N LEU A 16 19.90 24.98 9.11
CA LEU A 16 18.73 25.62 8.54
C LEU A 16 17.68 24.53 8.34
N PHE A 17 16.69 24.54 9.23
CA PHE A 17 15.48 23.74 9.19
C PHE A 17 14.63 24.15 7.97
N LEU A 18 15.11 23.90 6.76
CA LEU A 18 14.31 23.99 5.53
C LEU A 18 13.67 22.62 5.29
N GLY A 19 12.68 22.29 6.10
CA GLY A 19 11.98 21.01 6.00
C GLY A 19 10.53 20.99 6.50
N SER A 20 9.93 22.14 6.80
CA SER A 20 8.59 22.18 7.43
C SER A 20 7.42 22.57 6.51
N CYS A 21 7.62 22.84 5.22
CA CYS A 21 6.52 23.30 4.37
C CYS A 21 5.84 22.23 3.48
N TYR A 22 6.25 20.96 3.53
CA TYR A 22 5.65 19.90 2.70
C TYR A 22 4.86 18.82 3.46
N GLN A 23 4.43 19.09 4.70
CA GLN A 23 3.52 18.20 5.45
C GLN A 23 2.18 18.84 5.83
N ASN A 24 1.97 20.11 5.48
CA ASN A 24 0.65 20.73 5.59
C ASN A 24 -0.24 20.30 4.42
N GLY A 25 -1.00 19.21 4.64
CA GLY A 25 -2.37 19.13 4.13
C GLY A 25 -2.64 18.36 2.84
N LEU A 26 -2.00 17.20 2.58
CA LEU A 26 -2.60 16.22 1.65
C LEU A 26 -3.87 15.66 2.31
N THR A 27 -5.00 16.29 2.00
CA THR A 27 -6.31 16.06 2.61
C THR A 27 -7.11 15.06 1.80
N SER A 28 -7.89 14.22 2.50
CA SER A 28 -8.90 13.35 1.89
C SER A 28 -10.17 14.11 1.50
N LYS A 29 -10.29 15.41 1.81
CA LYS A 29 -11.47 16.21 1.49
C LYS A 29 -11.52 16.53 -0.01
N ALA A 30 -12.73 16.66 -0.51
CA ALA A 30 -12.95 17.32 -1.79
C ALA A 30 -12.46 18.78 -1.72
N PRO A 31 -12.08 19.37 -2.87
CA PRO A 31 -11.94 20.83 -2.99
C PRO A 31 -13.20 21.56 -2.50
N GLU A 32 -13.05 22.78 -1.99
CA GLU A 32 -14.18 23.60 -1.51
C GLU A 32 -15.22 23.84 -2.62
N GLY A 33 -16.49 23.88 -2.24
CA GLY A 33 -17.62 24.07 -3.17
C GLY A 33 -18.02 22.82 -3.97
N VAL A 34 -17.32 21.69 -3.83
CA VAL A 34 -17.70 20.44 -4.51
C VAL A 34 -18.86 19.76 -3.80
N THR A 35 -20.02 19.73 -4.46
CA THR A 35 -21.20 18.95 -4.06
C THR A 35 -21.41 17.78 -5.02
N ILE A 36 -21.69 16.59 -4.51
CA ILE A 36 -21.93 15.38 -5.33
C ILE A 36 -23.43 15.08 -5.34
N THR A 37 -24.07 15.32 -6.49
CA THR A 37 -25.50 14.99 -6.71
C THR A 37 -25.74 13.48 -6.64
N ASN A 38 -26.97 13.05 -6.37
CA ASN A 38 -27.32 11.62 -6.33
C ASN A 38 -27.03 10.91 -7.66
N GLU A 39 -27.34 11.54 -8.78
CA GLU A 39 -26.99 11.03 -10.10
C GLU A 39 -25.47 10.84 -10.24
N LYS A 40 -24.67 11.82 -9.80
CA LYS A 40 -23.22 11.70 -9.85
C LYS A 40 -22.69 10.60 -8.92
N LYS A 41 -23.29 10.38 -7.75
CA LYS A 41 -22.96 9.25 -6.86
C LYS A 41 -23.21 7.91 -7.56
N GLN A 42 -24.33 7.75 -8.25
CA GLN A 42 -24.65 6.53 -9.00
C GLN A 42 -23.63 6.28 -10.12
N MET A 43 -23.26 7.33 -10.87
CA MET A 43 -22.22 7.22 -11.90
C MET A 43 -20.85 6.83 -11.32
N LEU A 44 -20.40 7.49 -10.25
CA LEU A 44 -19.13 7.19 -9.58
C LEU A 44 -19.11 5.78 -9.00
N THR A 45 -20.23 5.34 -8.42
CA THR A 45 -20.40 3.97 -7.92
C THR A 45 -20.24 2.96 -9.05
N LYS A 46 -20.92 3.18 -10.18
CA LYS A 46 -20.84 2.29 -11.35
C LYS A 46 -19.41 2.24 -11.90
N GLU A 47 -18.75 3.38 -12.00
CA GLU A 47 -17.36 3.50 -12.48
C GLU A 47 -16.38 2.77 -11.56
N LEU A 48 -16.43 3.01 -10.25
CA LEU A 48 -15.54 2.35 -9.29
C LEU A 48 -15.81 0.85 -9.15
N ASN A 49 -17.06 0.42 -9.26
CA ASN A 49 -17.39 -1.01 -9.28
C ASN A 49 -16.80 -1.71 -10.51
N LYS A 50 -16.83 -1.05 -11.68
CA LYS A 50 -16.18 -1.56 -12.88
C LYS A 50 -14.65 -1.62 -12.70
N VAL A 51 -14.05 -0.57 -12.14
CA VAL A 51 -12.61 -0.54 -11.81
C VAL A 51 -12.23 -1.71 -10.90
N TYR A 52 -13.02 -1.96 -9.85
CA TYR A 52 -12.82 -3.11 -8.96
C TYR A 52 -12.86 -4.44 -9.72
N GLU A 53 -13.86 -4.63 -10.56
CA GLU A 53 -14.04 -5.87 -11.32
C GLU A 53 -12.90 -6.10 -12.31
N GLU A 54 -12.44 -5.05 -12.99
CA GLU A 54 -11.31 -5.13 -13.91
C GLU A 54 -9.99 -5.43 -13.17
N ASP A 55 -9.75 -4.76 -12.03
CA ASP A 55 -8.58 -4.98 -11.16
C ASP A 55 -8.51 -6.44 -10.67
N GLN A 56 -9.63 -6.99 -10.20
CA GLN A 56 -9.65 -8.31 -9.59
C GLN A 56 -9.68 -9.45 -10.61
N LYS A 57 -10.35 -9.29 -11.76
CA LYS A 57 -10.59 -10.37 -12.75
C LYS A 57 -9.31 -11.08 -13.19
N CYS A 58 -8.24 -10.33 -13.45
CA CYS A 58 -6.98 -10.92 -13.89
C CYS A 58 -6.21 -11.61 -12.75
N ARG A 59 -6.33 -11.08 -11.52
CA ARG A 59 -5.66 -11.60 -10.31
C ARG A 59 -6.23 -12.94 -9.86
N LEU A 60 -7.55 -13.13 -10.01
CA LEU A 60 -8.24 -14.40 -9.71
C LEU A 60 -7.70 -15.60 -10.50
N LEU A 61 -7.10 -15.35 -11.68
CA LEU A 61 -6.55 -16.40 -12.53
C LEU A 61 -5.13 -16.81 -12.14
N VAL A 62 -4.43 -16.05 -11.31
CA VAL A 62 -3.00 -16.23 -11.04
C VAL A 62 -2.73 -17.58 -10.38
N SER A 63 -3.39 -17.86 -9.25
CA SER A 63 -3.13 -19.08 -8.47
C SER A 63 -3.40 -20.35 -9.27
N SER A 64 -4.57 -20.44 -9.93
CA SER A 64 -4.94 -21.60 -10.74
C SER A 64 -4.03 -21.76 -11.97
N THR A 65 -3.56 -20.66 -12.57
CA THR A 65 -2.61 -20.71 -13.68
C THR A 65 -1.22 -21.17 -13.21
N ILE A 66 -0.75 -20.71 -12.05
CA ILE A 66 0.51 -21.19 -11.45
C ILE A 66 0.41 -22.69 -11.18
N SER A 67 -0.69 -23.16 -10.59
CA SER A 67 -0.89 -24.58 -10.32
C SER A 67 -0.89 -25.45 -11.58
N LYS A 68 -1.40 -24.93 -12.70
CA LYS A 68 -1.54 -25.70 -13.96
C LYS A 68 -0.29 -25.64 -14.85
N TYR A 69 0.38 -24.51 -14.90
CA TYR A 69 1.46 -24.25 -15.87
C TYR A 69 2.80 -23.92 -15.24
N GLY A 70 2.85 -23.68 -13.93
CA GLY A 70 4.03 -23.24 -13.20
C GLY A 70 4.24 -21.72 -13.25
N LEU A 71 4.98 -21.22 -12.25
CA LEU A 71 5.23 -19.78 -12.02
C LEU A 71 5.93 -19.09 -13.19
N LYS A 72 6.83 -19.79 -13.91
CA LYS A 72 7.65 -19.23 -15.00
C LYS A 72 7.02 -19.41 -16.39
N SER A 73 5.74 -19.73 -16.48
CA SER A 73 5.06 -20.03 -17.73
C SER A 73 4.69 -18.79 -18.55
N VAL A 74 4.56 -18.97 -19.87
CA VAL A 74 4.11 -17.90 -20.80
C VAL A 74 2.69 -17.40 -20.44
N GLN A 75 1.86 -18.26 -19.86
CA GLN A 75 0.52 -17.94 -19.37
C GLN A 75 0.58 -16.90 -18.24
N ILE A 76 1.49 -17.09 -17.28
CA ILE A 76 1.72 -16.13 -16.20
C ILE A 76 2.26 -14.81 -16.75
N LEU A 77 3.17 -14.84 -17.73
CA LEU A 77 3.65 -13.61 -18.38
C LEU A 77 2.52 -12.84 -19.08
N LYS A 78 1.59 -13.54 -19.74
CA LYS A 78 0.40 -12.93 -20.37
C LYS A 78 -0.53 -12.31 -19.33
N ILE A 79 -0.79 -13.00 -18.22
CA ILE A 79 -1.60 -12.46 -17.12
C ILE A 79 -0.93 -11.23 -16.52
N ALA A 80 0.37 -11.28 -16.21
CA ALA A 80 1.13 -10.16 -15.66
C ALA A 80 1.11 -8.93 -16.59
N LYS A 81 1.28 -9.13 -17.91
CA LYS A 81 1.17 -8.04 -18.89
C LYS A 81 -0.23 -7.40 -18.88
N ASN A 82 -1.28 -8.21 -18.79
CA ASN A 82 -2.64 -7.67 -18.71
C ASN A 82 -2.92 -6.97 -17.37
N MET A 83 -2.42 -7.52 -16.25
CA MET A 83 -2.48 -6.87 -14.93
C MET A 83 -1.85 -5.49 -14.97
N ASN A 84 -0.60 -5.37 -15.44
CA ASN A 84 0.10 -4.09 -15.53
C ASN A 84 -0.64 -3.07 -16.42
N ARG A 85 -1.28 -3.54 -17.50
CA ARG A 85 -2.11 -2.69 -18.37
C ARG A 85 -3.37 -2.20 -17.64
N VAL A 86 -4.04 -3.07 -16.88
CA VAL A 86 -5.24 -2.70 -16.11
C VAL A 86 -4.87 -1.75 -14.98
N ASP A 87 -3.80 -2.04 -14.23
CA ASP A 87 -3.32 -1.22 -13.12
C ASP A 87 -3.00 0.22 -13.60
N SER A 88 -2.33 0.37 -14.76
CA SER A 88 -1.98 1.68 -15.32
C SER A 88 -3.18 2.49 -15.81
N LEU A 89 -4.25 1.84 -16.26
CA LEU A 89 -5.50 2.51 -16.63
C LEU A 89 -6.32 2.89 -15.39
N ASN A 90 -6.43 1.98 -14.43
CA ASN A 90 -7.22 2.18 -13.23
C ASN A 90 -6.67 3.31 -12.36
N ILE A 91 -5.35 3.43 -12.24
CA ILE A 91 -4.75 4.50 -11.43
C ILE A 91 -5.05 5.90 -12.00
N ILE A 92 -5.22 6.04 -13.32
CA ILE A 92 -5.63 7.32 -13.95
C ILE A 92 -7.05 7.70 -13.48
N ILE A 93 -7.96 6.74 -13.46
CA ILE A 93 -9.35 6.94 -13.02
C ILE A 93 -9.38 7.34 -11.55
N VAL A 94 -8.71 6.57 -10.67
CA VAL A 94 -8.69 6.83 -9.23
C VAL A 94 -8.02 8.18 -8.90
N LYS A 95 -6.92 8.53 -9.57
CA LYS A 95 -6.29 9.85 -9.45
C LYS A 95 -7.27 10.98 -9.80
N SER A 96 -7.99 10.84 -10.91
CA SER A 96 -8.97 11.84 -11.35
C SER A 96 -10.11 12.00 -10.34
N ILE A 97 -10.63 10.89 -9.80
CA ILE A 97 -11.67 10.90 -8.78
C ILE A 97 -11.18 11.58 -7.50
N ILE A 98 -10.03 11.18 -6.96
CA ILE A 98 -9.50 11.76 -5.71
C ILE A 98 -9.19 13.24 -5.90
N LYS A 99 -8.59 13.63 -7.04
CA LYS A 99 -8.31 15.04 -7.34
C LYS A 99 -9.57 15.89 -7.35
N LYS A 100 -10.68 15.38 -7.86
CA LYS A 100 -11.92 16.13 -8.04
C LYS A 100 -12.84 16.09 -6.81
N TYR A 101 -12.89 14.96 -6.10
CA TYR A 101 -13.88 14.69 -5.07
C TYR A 101 -13.30 14.30 -3.71
N GLY A 102 -11.97 14.26 -3.59
CA GLY A 102 -11.30 13.67 -2.43
C GLY A 102 -11.54 12.17 -2.33
N TRP A 103 -11.28 11.61 -1.15
CA TRP A 103 -11.55 10.20 -0.88
C TRP A 103 -13.07 9.98 -0.72
N LEU A 104 -13.64 9.18 -1.62
CA LEU A 104 -15.06 8.81 -1.57
C LEU A 104 -15.27 7.66 -0.58
N GLY A 105 -16.00 7.93 0.50
CA GLY A 105 -16.35 6.91 1.48
C GLY A 105 -17.43 5.96 0.99
N SER A 106 -17.62 4.85 1.71
CA SER A 106 -18.61 3.82 1.36
C SER A 106 -20.04 4.34 1.39
N GLU A 107 -20.34 5.40 2.15
CA GLU A 107 -21.63 6.09 2.14
C GLU A 107 -21.92 6.81 0.80
N THR A 108 -20.87 7.06 0.00
CA THR A 108 -20.98 7.74 -1.29
C THR A 108 -20.95 6.76 -2.46
N VAL A 109 -20.08 5.75 -2.41
CA VAL A 109 -19.80 4.85 -3.55
C VAL A 109 -19.94 3.36 -3.23
N GLY A 110 -20.50 3.03 -2.07
CA GLY A 110 -20.60 1.66 -1.56
C GLY A 110 -19.26 1.08 -1.13
N THR A 111 -19.30 -0.05 -0.44
CA THR A 111 -18.10 -0.74 0.05
C THR A 111 -17.18 -1.16 -1.09
N LYS A 112 -17.74 -1.73 -2.17
CA LYS A 112 -16.97 -2.15 -3.36
C LYS A 112 -16.24 -0.97 -4.00
N GLY A 113 -16.91 0.17 -4.18
CA GLY A 113 -16.29 1.35 -4.78
C GLY A 113 -15.19 1.95 -3.90
N ASN A 114 -15.38 1.96 -2.58
CA ASN A 114 -14.35 2.39 -1.63
C ASN A 114 -13.12 1.47 -1.64
N SER A 115 -13.34 0.15 -1.65
CA SER A 115 -12.27 -0.84 -1.79
C SER A 115 -11.54 -0.72 -3.13
N ALA A 116 -12.22 -0.36 -4.22
CA ALA A 116 -11.60 -0.11 -5.52
C ALA A 116 -10.54 0.99 -5.45
N ILE A 117 -10.84 2.09 -4.74
CA ILE A 117 -9.90 3.21 -4.56
C ILE A 117 -8.62 2.71 -3.88
N PHE A 118 -8.77 1.96 -2.78
CA PHE A 118 -7.63 1.39 -2.07
C PHE A 118 -6.83 0.40 -2.93
N LEU A 119 -7.48 -0.60 -3.53
CA LEU A 119 -6.79 -1.67 -4.27
C LEU A 119 -5.97 -1.12 -5.43
N VAL A 120 -6.52 -0.16 -6.17
CA VAL A 120 -5.81 0.49 -7.27
C VAL A 120 -4.57 1.25 -6.77
N ILE A 121 -4.66 1.95 -5.64
CA ILE A 121 -3.51 2.59 -5.01
C ILE A 121 -2.50 1.52 -4.54
N GLN A 122 -2.95 0.45 -3.88
CA GLN A 122 -2.11 -0.64 -3.40
C GLN A 122 -1.28 -1.27 -4.54
N HIS A 123 -1.88 -1.43 -5.72
CA HIS A 123 -1.26 -2.02 -6.91
C HIS A 123 -0.46 -1.02 -7.76
N SER A 124 -0.55 0.29 -7.49
CA SER A 124 0.11 1.33 -8.28
C SER A 124 1.65 1.36 -8.13
N GLU A 125 2.32 2.31 -8.78
CA GLU A 125 3.75 2.50 -8.61
C GLU A 125 4.12 2.98 -7.19
N LYS A 126 5.38 2.78 -6.79
CA LYS A 126 5.88 3.16 -5.45
C LYS A 126 5.61 4.64 -5.12
N SER A 127 5.77 5.52 -6.12
CA SER A 127 5.55 6.96 -5.99
C SER A 127 4.09 7.30 -5.71
N ASP A 128 3.15 6.62 -6.37
CA ASP A 128 1.72 6.82 -6.17
C ASP A 128 1.28 6.32 -4.80
N ARG A 129 1.74 5.14 -4.36
CA ARG A 129 1.50 4.66 -2.99
C ARG A 129 1.99 5.64 -1.94
N ALA A 130 3.21 6.14 -2.08
CA ALA A 130 3.78 7.11 -1.14
C ALA A 130 2.98 8.44 -1.13
N TYR A 131 2.53 8.90 -2.30
CA TYR A 131 1.73 10.12 -2.43
C TYR A 131 0.35 9.98 -1.77
N PHE A 132 -0.34 8.85 -1.98
CA PHE A 132 -1.70 8.64 -1.49
C PHE A 132 -1.79 8.18 -0.03
N LEU A 133 -0.71 7.63 0.53
CA LEU A 133 -0.68 7.20 1.94
C LEU A 133 -1.15 8.27 2.94
N PRO A 134 -0.66 9.53 2.93
CA PRO A 134 -1.17 10.57 3.83
C PRO A 134 -2.66 10.89 3.61
N ILE A 135 -3.14 10.83 2.37
CA ILE A 135 -4.56 11.04 2.03
C ILE A 135 -5.43 9.93 2.63
N MET A 136 -4.97 8.68 2.54
CA MET A 136 -5.67 7.54 3.11
C MET A 136 -5.68 7.55 4.64
N ARG A 137 -4.56 7.94 5.29
CA ARG A 137 -4.52 8.17 6.75
C ARG A 137 -5.60 9.15 7.18
N ASP A 138 -5.73 10.26 6.46
CA ASP A 138 -6.77 11.26 6.72
C ASP A 138 -8.19 10.72 6.46
N ALA A 139 -8.39 9.92 5.41
CA ALA A 139 -9.66 9.26 5.12
C ALA A 139 -10.08 8.30 6.24
N VAL A 140 -9.16 7.49 6.77
CA VAL A 140 -9.41 6.60 7.92
C VAL A 140 -9.76 7.39 9.18
N ARG A 141 -9.03 8.47 9.49
CA ARG A 141 -9.37 9.35 10.64
C ARG A 141 -10.79 9.91 10.55
N LYS A 142 -11.31 10.08 9.33
CA LYS A 142 -12.66 10.57 9.03
C LYS A 142 -13.68 9.45 8.82
N ASN A 143 -13.34 8.19 9.11
CA ASN A 143 -14.18 7.00 8.87
C ASN A 143 -14.65 6.84 7.41
N ARG A 144 -13.84 7.28 6.44
CA ARG A 144 -14.12 7.18 4.99
C ARG A 144 -13.34 6.06 4.30
N ALA A 145 -12.44 5.37 5.01
CA ALA A 145 -11.65 4.26 4.50
C ALA A 145 -11.48 3.19 5.59
N ASN A 146 -11.24 1.94 5.19
CA ASN A 146 -11.03 0.83 6.11
C ASN A 146 -9.63 0.90 6.76
N LYS A 147 -9.55 0.63 8.07
CA LYS A 147 -8.28 0.55 8.82
C LYS A 147 -7.39 -0.59 8.35
N GLN A 148 -7.95 -1.76 8.04
CA GLN A 148 -7.21 -2.92 7.52
C GLN A 148 -6.49 -2.55 6.23
N ASP A 149 -7.20 -1.91 5.29
CA ASP A 149 -6.65 -1.43 4.02
C ASP A 149 -5.49 -0.44 4.26
N LEU A 150 -5.61 0.46 5.24
CA LEU A 150 -4.52 1.37 5.59
C LEU A 150 -3.29 0.62 6.13
N ALA A 151 -3.48 -0.39 6.98
CA ALA A 151 -2.36 -1.20 7.47
C ALA A 151 -1.60 -1.90 6.32
N LEU A 152 -2.33 -2.38 5.31
CA LEU A 152 -1.73 -2.97 4.10
C LEU A 152 -0.91 -1.93 3.30
N LEU A 153 -1.42 -0.72 3.13
CA LEU A 153 -0.72 0.34 2.40
C LEU A 153 0.51 0.85 3.15
N GLU A 154 0.41 1.01 4.47
CA GLU A 154 1.52 1.40 5.35
C GLU A 154 2.71 0.45 5.20
N ASP A 155 2.46 -0.85 5.35
CA ASP A 155 3.52 -1.86 5.24
C ASP A 155 4.06 -1.94 3.80
N ARG A 156 3.21 -1.79 2.78
CA ARG A 156 3.64 -1.78 1.37
C ARG A 156 4.57 -0.60 1.09
N VAL A 157 4.24 0.59 1.59
CA VAL A 157 5.10 1.78 1.45
C VAL A 157 6.40 1.63 2.25
N ALA A 158 6.34 1.08 3.46
CA ALA A 158 7.54 0.82 4.26
C ALA A 158 8.51 -0.12 3.53
N THR A 159 8.01 -1.25 3.05
CA THR A 159 8.82 -2.24 2.32
C THR A 159 9.35 -1.71 0.98
N ASP A 160 8.58 -0.89 0.26
CA ASP A 160 9.05 -0.21 -0.95
C ASP A 160 10.27 0.69 -0.73
N GLN A 161 10.37 1.25 0.48
CA GLN A 161 11.44 2.13 0.96
C GLN A 161 12.56 1.36 1.68
N GLY A 162 12.52 0.03 1.69
CA GLY A 162 13.49 -0.81 2.40
C GLY A 162 13.38 -0.75 3.92
N LYS A 163 12.25 -0.25 4.45
CA LYS A 163 11.97 -0.18 5.89
C LYS A 163 11.25 -1.43 6.38
N LYS A 164 11.36 -1.69 7.67
CA LYS A 164 10.58 -2.73 8.36
C LYS A 164 9.10 -2.35 8.34
N GLN A 165 8.24 -3.34 8.13
CA GLN A 165 6.79 -3.17 8.17
C GLN A 165 6.27 -3.17 9.60
N LEU A 166 5.08 -2.62 9.86
CA LEU A 166 4.52 -2.50 11.21
C LEU A 166 3.53 -3.62 11.53
N TYR A 167 2.75 -4.06 10.54
CA TYR A 167 1.63 -4.98 10.75
C TYR A 167 1.89 -6.38 10.20
N GLY A 168 2.93 -6.58 9.40
CA GLY A 168 3.28 -7.91 8.88
C GLY A 168 2.39 -8.36 7.72
N THR A 169 1.90 -7.42 6.91
CA THR A 169 0.98 -7.71 5.79
C THR A 169 1.68 -7.98 4.46
N GLN A 170 2.99 -7.74 4.37
CA GLN A 170 3.78 -7.95 3.15
C GLN A 170 4.59 -9.25 3.26
N ILE A 171 4.30 -10.15 2.33
CA ILE A 171 4.92 -11.46 2.19
C ILE A 171 5.80 -11.45 0.94
N GLY A 172 7.05 -11.89 1.09
CA GLY A 172 7.98 -12.11 -0.01
C GLY A 172 7.91 -13.54 -0.52
N LEU A 173 8.39 -13.75 -1.75
CA LEU A 173 8.61 -15.07 -2.34
C LEU A 173 10.10 -15.23 -2.61
N ASP A 174 10.72 -16.25 -2.04
CA ASP A 174 12.08 -16.64 -2.41
C ASP A 174 12.03 -17.42 -3.73
N THR A 175 12.62 -16.86 -4.78
CA THR A 175 12.58 -17.44 -6.13
C THR A 175 13.50 -18.66 -6.31
N LYS A 176 14.39 -18.92 -5.34
CA LYS A 176 15.25 -20.12 -5.34
C LYS A 176 14.51 -21.31 -4.74
N THR A 177 13.82 -21.09 -3.62
CA THR A 177 13.13 -22.16 -2.87
C THR A 177 11.63 -22.25 -3.21
N ASN A 178 11.08 -21.22 -3.86
CA ASN A 178 9.64 -21.00 -4.07
C ASN A 178 8.82 -20.94 -2.77
N ASN A 179 9.47 -20.65 -1.64
CA ASN A 179 8.80 -20.50 -0.35
C ASN A 179 8.45 -19.04 -0.08
N TYR A 180 7.29 -18.84 0.55
CA TYR A 180 6.90 -17.54 1.06
C TYR A 180 7.66 -17.23 2.36
N TYR A 181 7.92 -15.95 2.61
CA TYR A 181 8.52 -15.49 3.86
C TYR A 181 7.94 -14.14 4.29
N LEU A 182 7.85 -13.92 5.60
CA LEU A 182 7.48 -12.61 6.13
C LEU A 182 8.62 -11.62 5.90
N MET A 183 8.34 -10.51 5.21
CA MET A 183 9.33 -9.43 5.07
C MET A 183 9.64 -8.78 6.43
N PRO A 184 10.82 -8.14 6.62
CA PRO A 184 11.27 -7.65 7.93
C PRO A 184 10.22 -6.86 8.71
N LEU A 185 9.96 -7.26 9.96
CA LEU A 185 8.90 -6.74 10.83
C LEU A 185 9.50 -5.90 11.96
N GLU A 186 8.91 -4.73 12.20
CA GLU A 186 9.28 -3.84 13.29
C GLU A 186 8.67 -4.34 14.60
N ASN A 187 9.48 -4.45 15.67
CA ASN A 187 9.07 -4.93 17.00
C ASN A 187 8.00 -6.05 16.96
N PRO A 188 8.40 -7.28 16.60
CA PRO A 188 7.48 -8.41 16.42
C PRO A 188 6.65 -8.74 17.68
N GLY A 189 7.22 -8.58 18.87
CA GLY A 189 6.52 -8.83 20.15
C GLY A 189 5.31 -7.92 20.41
N LYS A 190 5.14 -6.86 19.61
CA LYS A 190 4.01 -5.92 19.70
C LYS A 190 3.10 -5.93 18.47
N VAL A 191 3.32 -6.85 17.52
CA VAL A 191 2.59 -6.86 16.24
C VAL A 191 1.09 -7.09 16.41
N ASP A 192 0.68 -8.02 17.25
CA ASP A 192 -0.76 -8.32 17.43
C ASP A 192 -1.51 -7.21 18.16
N GLU A 193 -0.83 -6.47 19.04
CA GLU A 193 -1.37 -5.24 19.63
C GLU A 193 -1.67 -4.19 18.54
N ARG A 194 -0.78 -4.04 17.55
CA ARG A 194 -0.98 -3.13 16.41
C ARG A 194 -2.05 -3.65 15.45
N ARG A 195 -2.04 -4.95 15.15
CA ARG A 195 -3.00 -5.61 14.23
C ARG A 195 -4.44 -5.52 14.74
N SER A 196 -4.67 -5.78 16.03
CA SER A 196 -6.00 -5.67 16.64
C SER A 196 -6.58 -4.26 16.54
N LYS A 197 -5.78 -3.21 16.76
CA LYS A 197 -6.21 -1.79 16.60
C LYS A 197 -6.65 -1.45 15.17
N MET A 198 -6.14 -2.19 14.19
CA MET A 198 -6.50 -2.06 12.78
C MET A 198 -7.57 -3.06 12.32
N GLY A 199 -8.05 -3.93 13.21
CA GLY A 199 -9.02 -4.98 12.89
C GLY A 199 -8.41 -6.16 12.11
N LEU A 200 -7.10 -6.31 12.09
CA LEU A 200 -6.43 -7.46 11.46
C LEU A 200 -6.44 -8.67 12.41
N ILE A 201 -6.56 -9.87 11.85
CA ILE A 201 -6.41 -11.14 12.58
C ILE A 201 -5.00 -11.28 13.18
N PRO A 202 -4.75 -12.14 14.18
CA PRO A 202 -3.41 -12.40 14.68
C PRO A 202 -2.38 -12.74 13.58
N ILE A 203 -1.12 -12.36 13.77
CA ILE A 203 -0.07 -12.58 12.76
C ILE A 203 0.14 -14.06 12.48
N ALA A 204 0.04 -14.92 13.50
CA ALA A 204 0.16 -16.37 13.34
C ALA A 204 -0.91 -16.94 12.41
N ASP A 205 -2.17 -16.51 12.58
CA ASP A 205 -3.30 -16.93 11.74
C ASP A 205 -3.19 -16.42 10.31
N TYR A 206 -2.55 -15.26 10.12
CA TYR A 206 -2.27 -14.73 8.80
C TYR A 206 -1.15 -15.51 8.11
N LEU A 207 -0.04 -15.76 8.80
CA LEU A 207 1.13 -16.46 8.24
C LEU A 207 0.84 -17.92 7.90
N SER A 208 -0.05 -18.58 8.66
CA SER A 208 -0.47 -19.95 8.36
C SER A 208 -1.15 -20.08 6.98
N GLN A 209 -1.85 -19.04 6.52
CA GLN A 209 -2.45 -18.99 5.18
C GLN A 209 -1.41 -19.00 4.07
N TRP A 210 -0.17 -18.62 4.38
CA TRP A 210 0.98 -18.61 3.48
C TRP A 210 1.94 -19.78 3.72
N GLN A 211 1.59 -20.72 4.63
CA GLN A 211 2.45 -21.82 5.04
C GLN A 211 3.80 -21.35 5.62
N ILE A 212 3.83 -20.20 6.29
CA ILE A 212 5.02 -19.64 6.92
C ILE A 212 5.02 -20.01 8.41
N ASP A 213 6.08 -20.69 8.86
CA ASP A 213 6.31 -20.95 10.28
C ASP A 213 7.05 -19.77 10.94
N LEU A 214 6.45 -19.20 11.99
CA LEU A 214 7.01 -18.12 12.79
C LEU A 214 8.37 -18.46 13.42
N LYS A 215 8.65 -19.75 13.68
CA LYS A 215 9.92 -20.18 14.29
C LYS A 215 11.14 -20.08 13.37
N VAL A 216 10.91 -19.90 12.06
CA VAL A 216 11.95 -19.90 11.02
C VAL A 216 12.10 -18.53 10.35
N SER A 217 11.15 -17.60 10.58
CA SER A 217 11.26 -16.23 10.10
C SER A 217 12.37 -15.52 10.89
N PRO A 218 13.38 -14.91 10.24
CA PRO A 218 14.40 -14.13 10.92
C PRO A 218 13.78 -12.82 11.41
N LEU A 219 13.00 -12.92 12.49
CA LEU A 219 12.49 -11.77 13.23
C LEU A 219 13.63 -11.04 13.95
N ASP A 220 14.76 -11.73 14.16
CA ASP A 220 15.86 -11.30 15.02
C ASP A 220 17.25 -11.46 14.36
N LYS A 221 17.42 -11.01 13.10
CA LYS A 221 18.76 -10.65 12.65
C LYS A 221 18.88 -9.13 12.72
N GLU A 222 19.35 -8.70 13.90
CA GLU A 222 19.75 -7.33 14.24
C GLU A 222 20.63 -6.69 13.15
#